data_AF-A0A3N5YWJ8-F1
#
_entry.id   AF-A0A3N5YWJ8-F1
#
_cell.length_a   1.000
_cell.length_b   1.000
_cell.length_c   1.000
_cell.angle_alpha   90.00
_cell.angle_beta   90.00
_cell.angle_gamma   90.00
#
_symmetry.space_group_name_H-M   'P 1'
#
loop_
_entity.id
_entity.type
_entity.pdbx_description
1 polymer ?
#
loop_
_entity_poly.entity_id
_entity_poly.type
_entity_poly.pdbx_seq_one_letter_code
_entity_poly.pdbx_strand_id
1 'polypeptide(L)'
;SHSSAIGLKIIRPFTIIDVVVSLKLHRADKIQEKLDEEAIFQALANDWGIPFKKIDPLKLDLNVVTTTIPRNFALKHQVLPIEIQDGCLTVATPDPFNTETLEDLSRASQMKVKVVVSSRADIIKCIDEFFGFKRSISKAEGLFDTTAIDLGNLEQYVRLKSADEVQLDDQHIVNAVNHLFVYAFDQRASDIHIEPKREITVVRMRIDGVLHTVYKITKKVHVAIVSRIKTLSRLDIAEKRRPQDGRIKMDKEGTEVEIRVSTLPVAFGEKVVMRVMDPDILFQGLDELGFTKSDLDHYNQFIKRPHGIILICGPTGSGKSTTLYSTLRQISTPEVNITTIEDPIEMIHEDFNQIAVQPAVGITFATILRTILRQDPDIIMIGEMRDLETASNAIQAAMTGHLVFSTIHTNDAPSTITRLLDLGVPPFLIQTTIIGILAQRLVRKICSSCKESFEMDSDELKTIMNISLKKEGKITLFRGKGCTKCRGTGYRGRAAIFEVLPYTDSLKKLTNAETDLV
;
A
#
# COMPACT_ATOMS: atom_id res chain seq x y z
N SER A 1 0.47 -29.73 -28.62
CA SER A 1 1.52 -29.29 -29.57
C SER A 1 1.00 -28.10 -30.35
N HIS A 2 1.44 -26.88 -30.00
CA HIS A 2 1.60 -25.69 -30.87
C HIS A 2 1.87 -24.49 -29.96
N SER A 3 3.14 -24.36 -29.57
CA SER A 3 3.69 -23.18 -28.92
C SER A 3 4.07 -22.16 -29.99
N SER A 4 3.32 -21.07 -30.12
CA SER A 4 3.73 -19.90 -30.91
C SER A 4 3.88 -18.69 -29.99
N ALA A 5 4.81 -18.80 -29.03
CA ALA A 5 5.35 -17.67 -28.29
C ALA A 5 6.73 -17.33 -28.87
N ILE A 6 6.76 -16.71 -30.06
CA ILE A 6 7.98 -16.07 -30.56
C ILE A 6 8.06 -14.70 -29.87
N GLY A 7 8.42 -14.74 -28.58
CA GLY A 7 8.98 -13.59 -27.91
C GLY A 7 10.41 -13.43 -28.42
N LEU A 8 10.72 -12.30 -29.06
CA LEU A 8 12.09 -11.90 -29.38
C LEU A 8 12.93 -11.90 -28.09
N LYS A 9 13.65 -13.00 -27.83
CA LYS A 9 14.75 -13.03 -26.87
C LYS A 9 15.85 -12.14 -27.45
N ILE A 10 15.86 -10.87 -27.06
CA ILE A 10 17.05 -10.02 -27.21
C ILE A 10 18.14 -10.73 -26.40
N ILE A 11 19.09 -11.34 -27.09
CA ILE A 11 20.27 -11.96 -26.47
C ILE A 11 21.05 -10.81 -25.83
N ARG A 12 21.04 -10.77 -24.50
CA ARG A 12 21.67 -9.71 -23.72
C ARG A 12 23.17 -10.03 -23.62
N PRO A 13 24.08 -9.17 -24.11
CA PRO A 13 25.50 -9.38 -23.90
C PRO A 13 25.80 -9.24 -22.41
N PHE A 14 26.44 -10.27 -21.85
CA PHE A 14 26.91 -10.29 -20.47
C PHE A 14 28.06 -9.29 -20.34
N THR A 15 27.95 -8.32 -19.43
CA THR A 15 28.94 -7.24 -19.26
C THR A 15 29.87 -7.50 -18.08
N ILE A 16 30.99 -6.79 -18.01
CA ILE A 16 31.86 -6.83 -16.82
C ILE A 16 31.14 -6.35 -15.56
N ILE A 17 30.15 -5.47 -15.70
CA ILE A 17 29.31 -5.00 -14.59
C ILE A 17 28.48 -6.17 -14.04
N ASP A 18 27.94 -7.02 -14.91
CA ASP A 18 27.20 -8.23 -14.50
C ASP A 18 28.09 -9.17 -13.66
N VAL A 19 29.36 -9.35 -14.06
CA VAL A 19 30.34 -10.12 -13.30
C VAL A 19 30.54 -9.50 -11.92
N VAL A 20 30.83 -8.20 -11.85
CA VAL A 20 31.15 -7.51 -10.59
C VAL A 20 29.97 -7.56 -9.60
N VAL A 21 28.74 -7.34 -10.08
CA VAL A 21 27.52 -7.44 -9.25
C VAL A 21 27.32 -8.88 -8.73
N SER A 22 27.60 -9.89 -9.56
CA SER A 22 27.44 -11.30 -9.16
C SER A 22 28.38 -11.74 -8.02
N LEU A 23 29.53 -11.08 -7.88
CA LEU A 23 30.51 -11.35 -6.82
C LEU A 23 30.03 -10.88 -5.42
N LYS A 24 28.93 -10.11 -5.35
CA LYS A 24 28.32 -9.62 -4.09
C LYS A 24 29.33 -8.92 -3.17
N LEU A 25 30.29 -8.20 -3.77
CA LEU A 25 31.34 -7.49 -3.04
C LEU A 25 30.74 -6.40 -2.15
N HIS A 26 31.40 -6.10 -1.04
CA HIS A 26 31.05 -4.99 -0.18
C HIS A 26 31.64 -3.68 -0.71
N ARG A 27 30.91 -2.58 -0.52
CA ARG A 27 31.37 -1.25 -0.87
C ARG A 27 32.51 -0.80 0.06
N ALA A 28 33.58 -0.26 -0.50
CA ALA A 28 34.72 0.24 0.28
C ALA A 28 34.37 1.51 1.08
N ASP A 29 33.48 2.36 0.56
CA ASP A 29 32.98 3.56 1.24
C ASP A 29 31.90 3.26 2.29
N LYS A 30 31.24 2.10 2.18
CA LYS A 30 30.18 1.64 3.08
C LYS A 30 30.19 0.12 3.22
N ILE A 31 30.98 -0.38 4.16
CA ILE A 31 31.20 -1.83 4.35
C ILE A 31 29.88 -2.61 4.57
N GLN A 32 28.84 -1.98 5.11
CA GLN A 32 27.52 -2.60 5.32
C GLN A 32 26.66 -2.71 4.06
N GLU A 33 26.99 -2.00 2.97
CA GLU A 33 26.24 -2.02 1.70
C GLU A 33 26.98 -2.88 0.67
N LYS A 34 26.23 -3.66 -0.11
CA LYS A 34 26.78 -4.44 -1.24
C LYS A 34 26.93 -3.55 -2.46
N LEU A 35 27.90 -3.87 -3.32
CA LEU A 35 28.12 -3.21 -4.59
C LEU A 35 27.02 -3.63 -5.56
N ASP A 36 26.08 -2.73 -5.83
CA ASP A 36 24.99 -2.91 -6.78
C ASP A 36 25.25 -2.18 -8.10
N GLU A 37 24.45 -2.49 -9.13
CA GLU A 37 24.60 -1.89 -10.46
C GLU A 37 24.51 -0.34 -10.40
N GLU A 38 23.66 0.20 -9.52
CA GLU A 38 23.51 1.64 -9.28
C GLU A 38 24.82 2.28 -8.77
N ALA A 39 25.47 1.68 -7.76
CA ALA A 39 26.74 2.16 -7.22
C ALA A 39 27.86 2.15 -8.27
N ILE A 40 27.91 1.10 -9.10
CA ILE A 40 28.92 0.97 -10.17
C ILE A 40 28.75 2.09 -11.20
N PHE A 41 27.53 2.28 -11.74
CA PHE A 41 27.29 3.35 -12.72
C PHE A 41 27.45 4.75 -12.12
N GLN A 42 27.16 4.93 -10.83
CA GLN A 42 27.43 6.20 -10.16
C GLN A 42 28.94 6.48 -10.08
N ALA A 43 29.76 5.49 -9.77
CA ALA A 43 31.22 5.63 -9.76
C ALA A 43 31.77 5.93 -11.17
N LEU A 44 31.30 5.20 -12.19
CA LEU A 44 31.68 5.42 -13.59
C LEU A 44 31.30 6.81 -14.09
N ALA A 45 30.07 7.26 -13.80
CA ALA A 45 29.61 8.58 -14.18
C ALA A 45 30.49 9.71 -13.61
N ASN A 46 30.92 9.56 -12.34
CA ASN A 46 31.84 10.50 -11.70
C ASN A 46 33.21 10.53 -12.40
N ASP A 47 33.77 9.36 -12.75
CA ASP A 47 35.04 9.24 -13.48
C ASP A 47 34.96 9.89 -14.88
N TRP A 48 33.84 9.69 -15.58
CA TRP A 48 33.59 10.25 -16.90
C TRP A 48 33.23 11.74 -16.90
N GLY A 49 33.01 12.34 -15.73
CA GLY A 49 32.55 13.73 -15.61
C GLY A 49 31.12 13.96 -16.14
N ILE A 50 30.29 12.92 -16.19
CA ILE A 50 28.90 12.97 -16.69
C ILE A 50 27.94 12.82 -15.51
N PRO A 51 26.86 13.61 -15.40
CA PRO A 51 25.94 13.50 -14.27
C PRO A 51 25.27 12.13 -14.20
N PHE A 52 25.34 11.48 -13.04
CA PHE A 52 24.49 10.32 -12.74
C PHE A 52 23.08 10.78 -12.33
N LYS A 53 22.03 10.19 -12.93
CA LYS A 53 20.63 10.44 -12.58
C LYS A 53 19.98 9.11 -12.21
N LYS A 54 19.52 8.96 -10.97
CA LYS A 54 18.61 7.86 -10.61
C LYS A 54 17.22 8.20 -11.15
N ILE A 55 16.66 7.31 -11.96
CA ILE A 55 15.35 7.54 -12.58
C ILE A 55 14.25 7.32 -11.53
N ASP A 56 13.34 8.29 -11.41
CA ASP A 56 12.14 8.19 -10.56
C ASP A 56 10.92 8.15 -11.49
N PRO A 57 10.29 6.97 -11.71
CA PRO A 57 9.13 6.81 -12.57
C PRO A 57 8.04 7.86 -12.32
N LEU A 58 7.78 8.24 -11.08
CA LEU A 58 6.69 9.17 -10.76
C LEU A 58 6.94 10.62 -11.18
N LYS A 59 8.20 10.97 -11.48
CA LYS A 59 8.58 12.30 -11.97
C LYS A 59 8.66 12.37 -13.49
N LEU A 60 8.60 11.23 -14.17
CA LEU A 60 8.67 11.18 -15.62
C LEU A 60 7.31 11.57 -16.22
N ASP A 61 7.36 12.38 -17.28
CA ASP A 61 6.19 12.62 -18.10
C ASP A 61 6.04 11.45 -19.09
N LEU A 62 4.89 10.77 -19.03
CA LEU A 62 4.56 9.66 -19.91
C LEU A 62 4.73 10.05 -21.38
N ASN A 63 4.35 11.26 -21.78
CA ASN A 63 4.47 11.73 -23.15
C ASN A 63 5.93 11.84 -23.56
N VAL A 64 6.77 12.52 -22.76
CA VAL A 64 8.20 12.68 -23.07
C VAL A 64 8.89 11.34 -23.26
N VAL A 65 8.66 10.37 -22.37
CA VAL A 65 9.31 9.06 -22.44
C VAL A 65 8.95 8.33 -23.74
N THR A 66 7.74 8.50 -24.23
CA THR A 66 7.14 7.56 -25.17
C THR A 66 6.74 8.12 -26.53
N THR A 67 6.67 9.45 -26.70
CA THR A 67 6.46 10.09 -28.02
C THR A 67 7.78 10.44 -28.67
N THR A 68 8.84 10.68 -27.88
CA THR A 68 10.14 11.08 -28.40
C THR A 68 10.85 9.97 -29.16
N ILE A 69 10.76 8.71 -28.71
CA ILE A 69 11.35 7.56 -29.41
C ILE A 69 10.47 6.31 -29.38
N PRO A 70 10.60 5.40 -30.37
CA PRO A 70 9.96 4.09 -30.33
C PRO A 70 10.56 3.16 -29.26
N ARG A 71 9.73 2.31 -28.65
CA ARG A 71 10.15 1.32 -27.62
C ARG A 71 11.32 0.43 -28.07
N ASN A 72 11.27 -0.06 -29.31
CA ASN A 72 12.31 -0.96 -29.82
C ASN A 72 13.67 -0.25 -29.91
N PHE A 73 13.66 1.03 -30.26
CA PHE A 73 14.86 1.86 -30.26
C PHE A 73 15.35 2.06 -28.83
N ALA A 74 14.46 2.46 -27.92
CA ALA A 74 14.78 2.64 -26.49
C ALA A 74 15.41 1.40 -25.86
N LEU A 75 14.84 0.20 -26.09
CA LEU A 75 15.37 -1.06 -25.56
C LEU A 75 16.67 -1.50 -26.22
N LYS A 76 16.75 -1.40 -27.55
CA LYS A 76 17.93 -1.85 -28.30
C LYS A 76 19.16 -1.02 -27.92
N HIS A 77 18.98 0.29 -27.82
CA HIS A 77 20.04 1.23 -27.54
C HIS A 77 20.16 1.62 -26.05
N GLN A 78 19.27 1.09 -25.20
CA GLN A 78 19.24 1.35 -23.75
C GLN A 78 19.21 2.85 -23.41
N VAL A 79 18.39 3.60 -24.15
CA VAL A 79 18.21 5.04 -23.99
C VAL A 79 16.81 5.36 -23.52
N LEU A 80 16.70 6.24 -22.53
CA LEU A 80 15.43 6.69 -21.96
C LEU A 80 15.34 8.22 -21.97
N PRO A 81 14.43 8.83 -22.74
CA PRO A 81 14.09 10.25 -22.61
C PRO A 81 13.52 10.53 -21.22
N ILE A 82 14.08 11.50 -20.51
CA ILE A 82 13.65 11.84 -19.14
C ILE A 82 12.89 13.16 -19.09
N GLU A 83 13.36 14.15 -19.85
CA GLU A 83 12.91 15.54 -19.69
C GLU A 83 13.20 16.34 -20.96
N ILE A 84 12.28 17.24 -21.32
CA ILE A 84 12.47 18.25 -22.37
C ILE A 84 12.40 19.60 -21.69
N GLN A 85 13.48 20.38 -21.76
CA GLN A 85 13.55 21.72 -21.20
C GLN A 85 14.32 22.62 -22.16
N ASP A 86 13.76 23.81 -22.46
CA ASP A 86 14.40 24.83 -23.32
C ASP A 86 14.92 24.29 -24.68
N GLY A 87 14.18 23.37 -25.30
CA GLY A 87 14.56 22.75 -26.58
C GLY A 87 15.71 21.73 -26.48
N CYS A 88 16.03 21.30 -25.26
CA CYS A 88 17.05 20.30 -24.97
C CYS A 88 16.40 19.02 -24.40
N LEU A 89 16.73 17.88 -25.00
CA LEU A 89 16.27 16.56 -24.59
C LEU A 89 17.30 15.92 -23.66
N THR A 90 16.94 15.68 -22.40
CA THR A 90 17.79 14.92 -21.48
C THR A 90 17.51 13.43 -21.61
N VAL A 91 18.54 12.63 -21.87
CA VAL A 91 18.47 11.18 -22.11
C VAL A 91 19.33 10.44 -21.10
N ALA A 92 18.75 9.45 -20.42
CA ALA A 92 19.50 8.47 -19.62
C ALA A 92 19.98 7.30 -20.46
N THR A 93 21.24 6.92 -20.25
CA THR A 93 21.89 5.76 -20.89
C THR A 93 22.92 5.14 -19.93
N PRO A 94 23.14 3.81 -19.96
CA PRO A 94 24.28 3.22 -19.29
C PRO A 94 25.59 3.44 -20.07
N ASP A 95 25.50 3.74 -21.37
CA ASP A 95 26.63 3.97 -22.26
C ASP A 95 26.54 5.39 -22.86
N PRO A 96 27.19 6.39 -22.24
CA PRO A 96 27.16 7.77 -22.72
C PRO A 96 28.09 8.02 -23.92
N PHE A 97 28.92 7.04 -24.31
CA PHE A 97 29.90 7.18 -25.38
C PHE A 97 29.40 6.64 -26.72
N ASN A 98 28.18 6.10 -26.77
CA ASN A 98 27.51 5.70 -27.99
C ASN A 98 27.05 6.93 -28.79
N THR A 99 27.99 7.63 -29.42
CA THR A 99 27.76 8.88 -30.13
C THR A 99 26.78 8.72 -31.29
N GLU A 100 26.83 7.59 -32.00
CA GLU A 100 25.91 7.27 -33.10
C GLU A 100 24.45 7.30 -32.64
N THR A 101 24.14 6.62 -31.54
CA THR A 101 22.78 6.61 -30.97
C THR A 101 22.33 8.00 -30.52
N LEU A 102 23.24 8.79 -29.93
CA LEU A 102 22.94 10.14 -29.44
C LEU A 102 22.70 11.13 -30.58
N GLU A 103 23.44 11.00 -31.68
CA GLU A 103 23.22 11.78 -32.89
C GLU A 103 21.89 11.42 -33.55
N ASP A 104 21.57 10.13 -33.65
CA ASP A 104 20.29 9.66 -34.18
C ASP A 104 19.11 10.17 -33.35
N LEU A 105 19.25 10.17 -32.02
CA LEU A 105 18.28 10.78 -31.10
C LEU A 105 18.11 12.27 -31.38
N SER A 106 19.22 13.02 -31.51
CA SER A 106 19.18 14.45 -31.75
C SER A 106 18.51 14.81 -33.08
N ARG A 107 18.77 14.02 -34.14
CA ARG A 107 18.12 14.16 -35.45
C ARG A 107 16.63 13.83 -35.36
N ALA A 108 16.26 12.72 -34.72
CA ALA A 108 14.87 12.27 -34.63
C ALA A 108 14.01 13.22 -33.78
N SER A 109 14.55 13.73 -32.66
CA SER A 109 13.82 14.64 -31.78
C SER A 109 13.91 16.10 -32.20
N GLN A 110 14.75 16.45 -33.18
CA GLN A 110 15.09 17.83 -33.59
C GLN A 110 15.50 18.72 -32.40
N MET A 111 16.15 18.13 -31.39
CA MET A 111 16.56 18.81 -30.16
C MET A 111 18.02 18.50 -29.86
N LYS A 112 18.68 19.41 -29.13
CA LYS A 112 20.00 19.11 -28.56
C LYS A 112 19.84 18.01 -27.52
N VAL A 113 20.69 16.99 -27.55
CA VAL A 113 20.63 15.88 -26.59
C VAL A 113 21.65 16.13 -25.48
N LYS A 114 21.18 16.09 -24.23
CA LYS A 114 22.01 16.12 -23.04
C LYS A 114 21.99 14.73 -22.40
N VAL A 115 23.17 14.19 -22.12
CA VAL A 115 23.30 12.83 -21.60
C VAL A 115 23.42 12.83 -20.09
N VAL A 116 22.73 11.91 -19.45
CA VAL A 116 22.95 11.54 -18.05
C VAL A 116 23.16 10.04 -17.96
N VAL A 117 23.98 9.60 -17.00
CA VAL A 117 24.22 8.17 -16.78
C VAL A 117 23.16 7.63 -15.81
N SER A 118 22.56 6.49 -16.13
CA SER A 118 21.68 5.74 -15.22
C SER A 118 21.98 4.26 -15.30
N SER A 119 21.59 3.50 -14.27
CA SER A 119 21.75 2.06 -14.31
C SER A 119 20.92 1.43 -15.43
N ARG A 120 21.47 0.40 -16.06
CA ARG A 120 20.79 -0.35 -17.11
C ARG A 120 19.48 -0.97 -16.60
N ALA A 121 19.44 -1.53 -15.38
CA ALA A 121 18.22 -2.07 -14.80
C ALA A 121 17.12 -1.02 -14.65
N ASP A 122 17.44 0.20 -14.18
CA ASP A 122 16.44 1.27 -14.04
C ASP A 122 15.88 1.70 -15.41
N ILE A 123 16.75 1.86 -16.41
CA ILE A 123 16.35 2.24 -17.76
C ILE A 123 15.40 1.22 -18.34
N ILE A 124 15.76 -0.07 -18.32
CA ILE A 124 14.92 -1.14 -18.87
C ILE A 124 13.59 -1.21 -18.13
N LYS A 125 13.61 -1.17 -16.79
CA LYS A 125 12.39 -1.19 -15.97
C LYS A 125 11.45 -0.04 -16.36
N CYS A 126 11.97 1.18 -16.48
CA CYS A 126 11.17 2.34 -16.87
C CYS A 126 10.65 2.22 -18.31
N ILE A 127 11.46 1.72 -19.25
CA ILE A 127 10.99 1.50 -20.63
C ILE A 127 9.83 0.50 -20.65
N ASP A 128 9.92 -0.59 -19.89
CA ASP A 128 8.87 -1.60 -19.84
C ASP A 128 7.58 -1.06 -19.20
N GLU A 129 7.68 -0.34 -18.07
CA GLU A 129 6.55 0.30 -17.40
C GLU A 129 5.85 1.33 -18.30
N PHE A 130 6.61 2.30 -18.85
CA PHE A 130 6.04 3.44 -19.57
C PHE A 130 5.50 3.06 -20.95
N PHE A 131 6.25 2.28 -21.73
CA PHE A 131 5.78 1.87 -23.05
C PHE A 131 4.73 0.76 -22.97
N GLY A 132 4.77 -0.10 -21.94
CA GLY A 132 3.70 -1.07 -21.69
C GLY A 132 2.37 -0.38 -21.39
N PHE A 133 2.40 0.63 -20.52
CA PHE A 133 1.21 1.39 -20.15
C PHE A 133 0.70 2.27 -21.30
N LYS A 134 1.56 3.06 -21.96
CA LYS A 134 1.12 3.89 -23.10
C LYS A 134 0.61 3.06 -24.26
N ARG A 135 1.27 1.96 -24.63
CA ARG A 135 0.78 1.11 -25.74
C ARG A 135 -0.63 0.59 -25.45
N SER A 136 -0.93 0.32 -24.18
CA SER A 136 -2.27 -0.07 -23.73
C SER A 136 -3.26 1.11 -23.82
N ILE A 137 -2.84 2.32 -23.45
CA ILE A 137 -3.68 3.53 -23.54
C ILE A 137 -3.88 3.99 -24.99
N SER A 138 -2.82 4.24 -25.75
CA SER A 138 -2.91 4.82 -27.10
C SER A 138 -3.65 3.93 -28.10
N LYS A 139 -3.59 2.60 -27.91
CA LYS A 139 -4.41 1.68 -28.71
C LYS A 139 -5.88 1.72 -28.32
N ALA A 140 -6.18 1.84 -27.03
CA ALA A 140 -7.55 2.09 -26.58
C ALA A 140 -8.06 3.43 -27.14
N GLU A 141 -7.27 4.50 -27.09
CA GLU A 141 -7.64 5.81 -27.65
C GLU A 141 -7.91 5.75 -29.16
N GLY A 142 -7.05 5.06 -29.93
CA GLY A 142 -7.25 4.89 -31.37
C GLY A 142 -8.54 4.14 -31.75
N LEU A 143 -8.98 3.18 -30.93
CA LEU A 143 -10.27 2.48 -31.10
C LEU A 143 -11.48 3.42 -30.92
N PHE A 144 -11.34 4.46 -30.09
CA PHE A 144 -12.40 5.44 -29.84
C PHE A 144 -12.35 6.69 -30.74
N ASP A 145 -11.31 6.83 -31.57
CA ASP A 145 -11.21 7.90 -32.57
C ASP A 145 -11.78 7.48 -33.94
N THR A 146 -11.86 6.17 -34.22
CA THR A 146 -12.55 5.64 -35.41
C THR A 146 -14.07 5.80 -35.40
N THR A 147 -14.66 6.23 -34.28
CA THR A 147 -16.11 6.49 -34.12
C THR A 147 -16.46 7.98 -34.04
N ALA A 148 -15.66 8.86 -34.66
CA ALA A 148 -16.05 10.25 -34.88
C ALA A 148 -17.06 10.33 -36.04
N ILE A 149 -18.29 9.86 -35.81
CA ILE A 149 -19.44 10.17 -36.64
C ILE A 149 -20.31 11.17 -35.88
N ASP A 150 -20.63 12.24 -36.59
CA ASP A 150 -21.49 13.39 -36.31
C ASP A 150 -22.41 13.28 -35.08
N LEU A 151 -22.21 14.19 -34.12
CA LEU A 151 -22.86 14.23 -32.79
C LEU A 151 -24.36 14.60 -32.83
N GLY A 152 -24.97 14.74 -34.02
CA GLY A 152 -26.35 15.21 -34.20
C GLY A 152 -27.45 14.15 -34.20
N ASN A 153 -27.13 12.85 -34.35
CA ASN A 153 -28.14 11.80 -34.58
C ASN A 153 -28.20 10.67 -33.53
N LEU A 154 -27.57 10.86 -32.36
CA LEU A 154 -27.50 9.80 -31.34
C LEU A 154 -28.84 9.51 -30.63
N GLU A 155 -29.82 10.41 -30.68
CA GLU A 155 -31.15 10.16 -30.06
C GLU A 155 -32.00 9.16 -30.86
N GLN A 156 -31.72 8.97 -32.17
CA GLN A 156 -32.47 8.03 -33.00
C GLN A 156 -31.83 6.63 -33.11
N TYR A 157 -30.55 6.48 -32.80
CA TYR A 157 -29.88 5.16 -32.84
C TYR A 157 -29.91 4.39 -31.51
N VAL A 158 -30.16 5.05 -30.38
CA VAL A 158 -30.31 4.39 -29.07
C VAL A 158 -31.62 3.57 -28.97
N ARG A 159 -32.53 3.68 -29.93
CA ARG A 159 -33.77 2.88 -29.99
C ARG A 159 -33.72 1.65 -30.91
N LEU A 160 -32.64 1.43 -31.67
CA LEU A 160 -32.63 0.39 -32.72
C LEU A 160 -31.42 -0.56 -32.70
N LYS A 161 -30.59 -0.55 -31.65
CA LYS A 161 -29.71 -1.68 -31.37
C LYS A 161 -29.90 -2.12 -29.93
N SER A 162 -30.47 -3.31 -29.81
CA SER A 162 -30.58 -4.13 -28.62
C SER A 162 -29.26 -4.14 -27.85
N ALA A 163 -29.36 -4.17 -26.54
CA ALA A 163 -28.28 -4.12 -25.56
C ALA A 163 -27.43 -5.41 -25.49
N ASP A 164 -27.19 -6.07 -26.62
CA ASP A 164 -26.30 -7.23 -26.72
C ASP A 164 -25.25 -6.95 -27.80
N GLU A 165 -23.98 -7.20 -27.45
CA GLU A 165 -22.78 -7.11 -28.31
C GLU A 165 -22.13 -5.72 -28.48
N VAL A 166 -21.68 -5.14 -27.37
CA VAL A 166 -20.31 -4.56 -27.37
C VAL A 166 -19.46 -5.47 -26.49
N GLN A 167 -18.77 -6.42 -27.10
CA GLN A 167 -17.75 -7.23 -26.42
C GLN A 167 -16.62 -6.31 -25.95
N LEU A 168 -16.75 -5.78 -24.73
CA LEU A 168 -15.76 -4.97 -24.03
C LEU A 168 -14.68 -5.86 -23.39
N ASP A 169 -14.03 -6.68 -24.21
CA ASP A 169 -12.81 -7.40 -23.83
C ASP A 169 -11.64 -6.87 -24.66
N ASP A 170 -11.51 -5.55 -24.66
CA ASP A 170 -10.40 -4.88 -25.32
C ASP A 170 -9.13 -5.14 -24.49
N GLN A 171 -8.30 -6.07 -24.98
CA GLN A 171 -7.08 -6.57 -24.32
C GLN A 171 -6.17 -5.43 -23.83
N HIS A 172 -6.26 -4.26 -24.46
CA HIS A 172 -5.55 -3.04 -24.08
C HIS A 172 -6.05 -2.41 -22.78
N ILE A 173 -7.37 -2.33 -22.57
CA ILE A 173 -7.93 -1.85 -21.30
C ILE A 173 -7.65 -2.87 -20.19
N VAL A 174 -7.73 -4.16 -20.49
CA VAL A 174 -7.36 -5.24 -19.55
C VAL A 174 -5.92 -5.07 -19.08
N ASN A 175 -4.98 -4.87 -20.01
CA ASN A 175 -3.57 -4.67 -19.68
C ASN A 175 -3.34 -3.37 -18.89
N ALA A 176 -4.03 -2.29 -19.21
CA ALA A 176 -3.92 -1.03 -18.47
C ALA A 176 -4.37 -1.18 -17.01
N VAL A 177 -5.50 -1.85 -16.77
CA VAL A 177 -6.01 -2.11 -15.41
C VAL A 177 -5.08 -3.05 -14.65
N ASN A 178 -4.63 -4.15 -15.28
CA ASN A 178 -3.66 -5.08 -14.66
C ASN A 178 -2.36 -4.36 -14.28
N HIS A 179 -1.86 -3.47 -15.15
CA HIS A 179 -0.68 -2.68 -14.85
C HIS A 179 -0.88 -1.76 -13.64
N LEU A 180 -2.06 -1.14 -13.49
CA LEU A 180 -2.37 -0.33 -12.30
C LEU A 180 -2.31 -1.16 -11.01
N PHE A 181 -2.78 -2.42 -11.05
CA PHE A 181 -2.70 -3.31 -9.90
C PHE A 181 -1.26 -3.71 -9.59
N VAL A 182 -0.52 -4.24 -10.56
CA VAL A 182 0.89 -4.65 -10.37
C VAL A 182 1.71 -3.48 -9.85
N TYR A 183 1.55 -2.30 -10.46
CA TYR A 183 2.25 -1.11 -10.01
C TYR A 183 1.86 -0.71 -8.58
N ALA A 184 0.59 -0.83 -8.18
CA ALA A 184 0.18 -0.54 -6.81
C ALA A 184 0.84 -1.49 -5.79
N PHE A 185 0.94 -2.80 -6.10
CA PHE A 185 1.62 -3.77 -5.24
C PHE A 185 3.13 -3.52 -5.15
N ASP A 186 3.80 -3.35 -6.30
CA ASP A 186 5.24 -3.08 -6.35
C ASP A 186 5.62 -1.83 -5.55
N GLN A 187 4.73 -0.84 -5.57
CA GLN A 187 4.91 0.42 -4.86
C GLN A 187 4.35 0.41 -3.43
N ARG A 188 3.81 -0.71 -2.94
CA ARG A 188 3.17 -0.89 -1.61
C ARG A 188 2.12 0.18 -1.31
N ALA A 189 1.27 0.47 -2.30
CA ALA A 189 0.18 1.42 -2.16
C ALA A 189 -0.98 0.82 -1.35
N SER A 190 -1.56 1.60 -0.44
CA SER A 190 -2.77 1.20 0.31
C SER A 190 -4.05 1.47 -0.47
N ASP A 191 -4.04 2.46 -1.37
CA ASP A 191 -5.23 2.86 -2.12
C ASP A 191 -4.83 3.32 -3.53
N ILE A 192 -5.64 2.95 -4.53
CA ILE A 192 -5.62 3.50 -5.89
C ILE A 192 -6.83 4.41 -6.06
N HIS A 193 -6.60 5.64 -6.48
CA HIS A 193 -7.63 6.65 -6.71
C HIS A 193 -7.67 7.00 -8.20
N ILE A 194 -8.84 6.84 -8.82
CA ILE A 194 -9.09 7.25 -10.21
C ILE A 194 -10.13 8.35 -10.18
N GLU A 195 -9.68 9.59 -10.46
CA GLU A 195 -10.50 10.78 -10.26
C GLU A 195 -10.70 11.56 -11.56
N PRO A 196 -11.93 11.58 -12.10
CA PRO A 196 -12.22 12.41 -13.26
C PRO A 196 -12.24 13.90 -12.87
N LYS A 197 -11.57 14.72 -13.69
CA LYS A 197 -11.64 16.19 -13.66
C LYS A 197 -12.32 16.66 -14.96
N ARG A 198 -12.37 17.97 -15.19
CA ARG A 198 -13.09 18.53 -16.36
C ARG A 198 -12.54 18.03 -17.71
N GLU A 199 -11.22 18.03 -17.89
CA GLU A 199 -10.58 17.65 -19.17
C GLU A 199 -9.82 16.32 -19.10
N ILE A 200 -9.28 15.99 -17.93
CA ILE A 200 -8.41 14.82 -17.71
C ILE A 200 -8.90 14.00 -16.54
N THR A 201 -8.45 12.75 -16.46
CA THR A 201 -8.55 11.92 -15.26
C THR A 201 -7.19 11.81 -14.61
N VAL A 202 -7.16 12.01 -13.29
CA VAL A 202 -5.93 11.89 -12.48
C VAL A 202 -5.97 10.56 -11.74
N VAL A 203 -4.95 9.74 -11.96
CA VAL A 203 -4.73 8.50 -11.21
C VAL A 203 -3.70 8.77 -10.13
N ARG A 204 -4.09 8.55 -8.87
CA ARG A 204 -3.24 8.75 -7.69
C ARG A 204 -3.15 7.46 -6.89
N MET A 205 -2.07 7.27 -6.16
CA MET A 205 -1.91 6.16 -5.23
C MET A 205 -1.53 6.69 -3.86
N ARG A 206 -2.13 6.11 -2.81
CA ARG A 206 -1.71 6.39 -1.43
C ARG A 206 -0.59 5.45 -1.07
N ILE A 207 0.60 5.98 -0.84
CA ILE A 207 1.79 5.20 -0.50
C ILE A 207 2.37 5.79 0.78
N ASP A 208 2.59 4.94 1.78
CA ASP A 208 3.01 5.36 3.13
C ASP A 208 2.12 6.47 3.75
N GLY A 209 0.82 6.44 3.44
CA GLY A 209 -0.18 7.40 3.91
C GLY A 209 -0.30 8.69 3.07
N VAL A 210 0.61 8.94 2.13
CA VAL A 210 0.64 10.16 1.30
C VAL A 210 0.10 9.87 -0.10
N LEU A 211 -0.69 10.80 -0.65
CA LEU A 211 -1.21 10.68 -2.02
C LEU A 211 -0.17 11.16 -3.03
N HIS A 212 0.17 10.30 -3.99
CA HIS A 212 1.05 10.59 -5.11
C HIS A 212 0.27 10.52 -6.42
N THR A 213 0.42 11.53 -7.28
CA THR A 213 -0.08 11.44 -8.65
C THR A 213 0.83 10.55 -9.47
N VAL A 214 0.26 9.55 -10.13
CA VAL A 214 1.00 8.54 -10.90
C VAL A 214 0.78 8.73 -12.39
N TYR A 215 -0.47 8.88 -12.83
CA TYR A 215 -0.81 9.07 -14.24
C TYR A 215 -1.84 10.17 -14.44
N LYS A 216 -1.82 10.78 -15.63
CA LYS A 216 -2.89 11.60 -16.17
C LYS A 216 -3.35 10.95 -17.47
N ILE A 217 -4.65 10.67 -17.59
CA ILE A 217 -5.23 9.98 -18.74
C ILE A 217 -6.43 10.77 -19.30
N THR A 218 -6.83 10.48 -20.53
CA THR A 218 -7.99 11.12 -21.17
C THR A 218 -9.31 10.61 -20.60
N LYS A 219 -10.39 11.39 -20.77
CA LYS A 219 -11.74 11.00 -20.33
C LYS A 219 -12.28 9.75 -21.02
N LYS A 220 -11.93 9.53 -22.30
CA LYS A 220 -12.34 8.32 -23.04
C LYS A 220 -11.82 7.06 -22.35
N VAL A 221 -10.52 7.05 -22.04
CA VAL A 221 -9.86 5.94 -21.34
C VAL A 221 -10.40 5.75 -19.93
N HIS A 222 -10.76 6.84 -19.24
CA HIS A 222 -11.39 6.78 -17.92
C HIS A 222 -12.67 5.95 -17.93
N VAL A 223 -13.60 6.20 -18.87
CA VAL A 223 -14.87 5.47 -18.95
C VAL A 223 -14.63 3.98 -19.15
N ALA A 224 -13.68 3.61 -20.02
CA ALA A 224 -13.33 2.22 -20.27
C ALA A 224 -12.70 1.53 -19.05
N ILE A 225 -11.78 2.21 -18.34
CA ILE A 225 -11.17 1.70 -17.10
C ILE A 225 -12.22 1.50 -16.00
N VAL A 226 -13.12 2.46 -15.79
CA VAL A 226 -14.21 2.34 -14.80
C VAL A 226 -15.10 1.15 -15.15
N SER A 227 -15.47 1.00 -16.42
CA SER A 227 -16.27 -0.14 -16.88
C SER A 227 -15.58 -1.47 -16.58
N ARG A 228 -14.27 -1.61 -16.91
CA ARG A 228 -13.52 -2.83 -16.64
C ARG A 228 -13.42 -3.13 -15.14
N ILE A 229 -13.18 -2.11 -14.32
CA ILE A 229 -13.14 -2.27 -12.86
C ILE A 229 -14.51 -2.76 -12.37
N LYS A 230 -15.62 -2.16 -12.82
CA LYS A 230 -16.97 -2.60 -12.47
C LYS A 230 -17.22 -4.05 -12.87
N THR A 231 -16.79 -4.47 -14.05
CA THR A 231 -16.88 -5.87 -14.49
C THR A 231 -16.11 -6.80 -13.54
N LEU A 232 -14.85 -6.47 -13.23
CA LEU A 232 -14.02 -7.28 -12.33
C LEU A 232 -14.61 -7.38 -10.92
N SER A 233 -15.26 -6.31 -10.46
CA SER A 233 -15.87 -6.23 -9.13
C SER A 233 -17.34 -6.68 -9.09
N ARG A 234 -17.88 -7.22 -10.19
CA ARG A 234 -19.29 -7.63 -10.34
C ARG A 234 -20.32 -6.54 -10.04
N LEU A 235 -19.98 -5.29 -10.38
CA LEU A 235 -20.85 -4.13 -10.25
C LEU A 235 -21.69 -3.90 -11.51
N ASP A 236 -22.79 -3.18 -11.37
CA ASP A 236 -23.65 -2.79 -12.49
C ASP A 236 -22.97 -1.69 -13.32
N ILE A 237 -22.59 -2.02 -14.55
CA ILE A 237 -21.93 -1.13 -15.50
C ILE A 237 -22.89 -0.03 -15.99
N ALA A 238 -24.18 -0.34 -16.09
CA ALA A 238 -25.20 0.57 -16.58
C ALA A 238 -25.57 1.63 -15.54
N GLU A 239 -25.55 1.28 -14.25
CA GLU A 239 -25.82 2.23 -13.18
C GLU A 239 -24.58 3.11 -12.91
N LYS A 240 -24.73 4.42 -13.13
CA LYS A 240 -23.66 5.44 -12.98
C LYS A 240 -24.04 6.58 -12.06
N ARG A 241 -25.23 6.54 -11.47
CA ARG A 241 -25.85 7.65 -10.69
C ARG A 241 -25.90 7.34 -9.21
N ARG A 242 -25.55 6.11 -8.80
CA ARG A 242 -25.54 5.67 -7.41
C ARG A 242 -24.16 5.16 -7.02
N PRO A 243 -23.72 5.35 -5.77
CA PRO A 243 -22.54 4.68 -5.26
C PRO A 243 -22.69 3.16 -5.38
N GLN A 244 -21.58 2.47 -5.67
CA GLN A 244 -21.55 1.01 -5.69
C GLN A 244 -20.24 0.50 -5.07
N ASP A 245 -20.33 -0.57 -4.29
CA ASP A 245 -19.21 -1.22 -3.62
C ASP A 245 -19.11 -2.68 -4.07
N GLY A 246 -17.88 -3.12 -4.35
CA GLY A 246 -17.59 -4.46 -4.85
C GLY A 246 -16.21 -4.94 -4.42
N ARG A 247 -15.85 -6.15 -4.85
CA ARG A 247 -14.57 -6.78 -4.51
C ARG A 247 -13.98 -7.44 -5.75
N ILE A 248 -12.67 -7.31 -5.93
CA ILE A 248 -11.92 -7.98 -6.99
C ILE A 248 -11.01 -9.01 -6.32
N LYS A 249 -11.14 -10.27 -6.72
CA LYS A 249 -10.21 -11.34 -6.34
C LYS A 249 -9.12 -11.45 -7.40
N MET A 250 -7.87 -11.51 -6.97
CA MET A 250 -6.73 -11.67 -7.86
C MET A 250 -5.66 -12.56 -7.23
N ASP A 251 -4.83 -13.20 -8.05
CA ASP A 251 -3.68 -13.96 -7.61
C ASP A 251 -2.41 -13.09 -7.74
N LYS A 252 -1.62 -13.02 -6.67
CA LYS A 252 -0.28 -12.42 -6.64
C LYS A 252 0.71 -13.51 -6.23
N GLU A 253 1.44 -14.05 -7.20
CA GLU A 253 2.48 -15.06 -6.98
C GLU A 253 1.99 -16.28 -6.16
N GLY A 254 0.76 -16.72 -6.40
CA GLY A 254 0.14 -17.85 -5.69
C GLY A 254 -0.58 -17.48 -4.38
N THR A 255 -0.60 -16.19 -4.01
CA THR A 255 -1.39 -15.69 -2.87
C THR A 255 -2.64 -14.98 -3.39
N GLU A 256 -3.83 -15.43 -2.94
CA GLU A 256 -5.09 -14.76 -3.25
C GLU A 256 -5.18 -13.42 -2.50
N VAL A 257 -5.38 -12.34 -3.24
CA VAL A 257 -5.56 -10.98 -2.72
C VAL A 257 -6.93 -10.45 -3.12
N GLU A 258 -7.61 -9.84 -2.15
CA GLU A 258 -8.88 -9.14 -2.39
C GLU A 258 -8.68 -7.62 -2.41
N ILE A 259 -9.11 -6.97 -3.48
CA ILE A 259 -9.15 -5.51 -3.60
C ILE A 259 -10.59 -5.05 -3.39
N ARG A 260 -10.82 -4.16 -2.42
CA ARG A 260 -12.13 -3.55 -2.20
C ARG A 260 -12.30 -2.37 -3.14
N VAL A 261 -13.40 -2.33 -3.88
CA VAL A 261 -13.70 -1.30 -4.87
C VAL A 261 -14.89 -0.50 -4.40
N SER A 262 -14.78 0.83 -4.44
CA SER A 262 -15.89 1.75 -4.24
C SER A 262 -15.95 2.73 -5.41
N THR A 263 -17.15 2.90 -5.96
CA THR A 263 -17.45 3.82 -7.06
C THR A 263 -18.44 4.86 -6.58
N LEU A 264 -18.22 6.12 -6.95
CA LEU A 264 -19.05 7.26 -6.54
C LEU A 264 -19.24 8.23 -7.71
N PRO A 265 -20.49 8.55 -8.12
CA PRO A 265 -20.73 9.60 -9.10
C PRO A 265 -20.23 10.96 -8.60
N VAL A 266 -19.49 11.67 -9.45
CA VAL A 266 -19.01 13.03 -9.23
C VAL A 266 -19.29 13.89 -10.46
N ALA A 267 -19.07 15.21 -10.37
CA ALA A 267 -19.46 16.17 -11.40
C ALA A 267 -18.95 15.86 -12.82
N PHE A 268 -17.82 15.17 -12.96
CA PHE A 268 -17.17 14.93 -14.26
C PHE A 268 -17.08 13.44 -14.65
N GLY A 269 -17.76 12.54 -13.94
CA GLY A 269 -17.73 11.10 -14.18
C GLY A 269 -17.86 10.30 -12.89
N GLU A 270 -17.36 9.07 -12.89
CA GLU A 270 -17.37 8.22 -11.69
C GLU A 270 -15.99 8.19 -11.06
N LYS A 271 -15.90 8.61 -9.80
CA LYS A 271 -14.70 8.43 -9.00
C LYS A 271 -14.61 6.98 -8.55
N VAL A 272 -13.46 6.37 -8.71
CA VAL A 272 -13.20 5.01 -8.22
C VAL A 272 -12.09 5.06 -7.19
N VAL A 273 -12.30 4.39 -6.06
CA VAL A 273 -11.29 4.15 -5.04
C VAL A 273 -11.18 2.64 -4.85
N MET A 274 -9.96 2.14 -4.95
CA MET A 274 -9.67 0.73 -4.73
C MET A 274 -8.72 0.62 -3.55
N ARG A 275 -9.13 -0.06 -2.48
CA ARG A 275 -8.26 -0.34 -1.34
C ARG A 275 -7.51 -1.63 -1.61
N VAL A 276 -6.19 -1.50 -1.68
CA VAL A 276 -5.28 -2.61 -1.94
C VAL A 276 -4.65 -3.00 -0.60
N MET A 277 -4.80 -4.26 -0.23
CA MET A 277 -4.12 -4.82 0.91
C MET A 277 -2.94 -5.65 0.42
N ASP A 278 -1.75 -5.42 0.97
CA ASP A 278 -0.57 -6.22 0.64
C ASP A 278 -0.44 -7.34 1.68
N PRO A 279 -0.56 -8.63 1.29
CA PRO A 279 -0.48 -9.77 2.20
C PRO A 279 0.81 -9.78 3.04
N ASP A 280 1.91 -9.36 2.42
CA ASP A 280 3.25 -9.32 3.03
C ASP A 280 3.30 -8.37 4.24
N ILE A 281 2.38 -7.40 4.33
CA ILE A 281 2.30 -6.45 5.45
C ILE A 281 1.48 -7.01 6.62
N LEU A 282 0.51 -7.89 6.37
CA LEU A 282 -0.39 -8.42 7.40
C LEU A 282 0.31 -9.39 8.37
N PHE A 283 1.36 -10.06 7.91
CA PHE A 283 2.01 -11.16 8.63
C PHE A 283 3.49 -10.90 8.94
N GLN A 284 3.79 -9.75 9.54
CA GLN A 284 5.12 -9.45 10.05
C GLN A 284 5.35 -10.10 11.42
N GLY A 285 6.61 -10.39 11.78
CA GLY A 285 6.95 -10.79 13.14
C GLY A 285 6.60 -9.68 14.12
N LEU A 286 6.12 -10.01 15.33
CA LEU A 286 5.79 -8.99 16.34
C LEU A 286 7.00 -8.10 16.68
N ASP A 287 8.21 -8.64 16.60
CA ASP A 287 9.47 -7.93 16.77
C ASP A 287 9.75 -6.88 15.68
N GLU A 288 9.18 -7.06 14.48
CA GLU A 288 9.33 -6.13 13.35
C GLU A 288 8.30 -5.00 13.33
N LEU A 289 7.21 -5.11 14.12
CA LEU A 289 6.11 -4.15 14.12
C LEU A 289 6.49 -2.79 14.73
N GLY A 290 7.49 -2.75 15.61
CA GLY A 290 7.99 -1.52 16.24
C GLY A 290 7.84 -1.45 17.75
N PHE A 291 7.61 -2.59 18.42
CA PHE A 291 7.65 -2.64 19.88
C PHE A 291 9.03 -2.26 20.42
N THR A 292 9.05 -1.53 21.53
CA THR A 292 10.26 -1.50 22.36
C THR A 292 10.43 -2.86 23.05
N LYS A 293 11.63 -3.19 23.52
CA LYS A 293 11.85 -4.45 24.24
C LYS A 293 10.91 -4.59 25.45
N SER A 294 10.75 -3.52 26.24
CA SER A 294 9.87 -3.53 27.41
C SER A 294 8.41 -3.72 27.04
N ASP A 295 7.95 -3.05 25.97
CA ASP A 295 6.57 -3.16 25.50
C ASP A 295 6.28 -4.56 24.96
N LEU A 296 7.22 -5.13 24.20
CA LEU A 296 7.13 -6.48 23.68
C LEU A 296 7.10 -7.51 24.83
N ASP A 297 7.90 -7.32 25.87
CA ASP A 297 7.93 -8.19 27.05
C ASP A 297 6.58 -8.17 27.77
N HIS A 298 5.98 -6.99 27.98
CA HIS A 298 4.64 -6.87 28.56
C HIS A 298 3.58 -7.52 27.66
N TYR A 299 3.61 -7.24 26.36
CA TYR A 299 2.64 -7.80 25.42
C TYR A 299 2.74 -9.33 25.32
N ASN A 300 3.96 -9.87 25.32
CA ASN A 300 4.20 -11.31 25.37
C ASN A 300 3.67 -11.96 26.65
N GLN A 301 3.61 -11.23 27.78
CA GLN A 301 2.97 -11.73 29.00
C GLN A 301 1.45 -11.78 28.83
N PHE A 302 0.85 -10.86 28.09
CA PHE A 302 -0.60 -10.84 27.86
C PHE A 302 -1.04 -12.05 27.04
N ILE A 303 -0.39 -12.28 25.89
CA ILE A 303 -0.79 -13.32 24.93
C ILE A 303 -0.55 -14.74 25.44
N LYS A 304 0.21 -14.91 26.53
CA LYS A 304 0.45 -16.19 27.22
C LYS A 304 -0.56 -16.48 28.33
N ARG A 305 -1.49 -15.55 28.62
CA ARG A 305 -2.53 -15.78 29.62
C ARG A 305 -3.52 -16.83 29.09
N PRO A 306 -4.02 -17.74 29.94
CA PRO A 306 -4.97 -18.77 29.52
C PRO A 306 -6.33 -18.18 29.13
N HIS A 307 -6.76 -17.10 29.80
CA HIS A 307 -8.03 -16.45 29.55
C HIS A 307 -8.01 -14.98 29.95
N GLY A 308 -8.97 -14.22 29.44
CA GLY A 308 -9.10 -12.77 29.65
C GLY A 308 -9.17 -12.01 28.33
N ILE A 309 -9.28 -10.69 28.39
CA ILE A 309 -9.42 -9.82 27.22
C ILE A 309 -8.15 -9.00 27.00
N ILE A 310 -7.66 -9.00 25.77
CA ILE A 310 -6.60 -8.11 25.28
C ILE A 310 -7.23 -7.17 24.26
N LEU A 311 -7.13 -5.86 24.52
CA LEU A 311 -7.72 -4.84 23.66
C LEU A 311 -6.65 -4.11 22.87
N ILE A 312 -6.90 -3.93 21.57
CA ILE A 312 -6.06 -3.12 20.70
C ILE A 312 -6.85 -1.89 20.26
N CYS A 313 -6.37 -0.72 20.63
CA CYS A 313 -6.99 0.55 20.30
C CYS A 313 -6.11 1.44 19.43
N GLY A 314 -6.74 2.47 18.87
CA GLY A 314 -6.12 3.42 17.95
C GLY A 314 -7.10 3.83 16.84
N PRO A 315 -6.83 4.94 16.14
CA PRO A 315 -7.69 5.44 15.07
C PRO A 315 -7.71 4.50 13.85
N THR A 316 -8.57 4.79 12.87
CA THR A 316 -8.58 4.07 11.58
C THR A 316 -7.21 4.16 10.89
N GLY A 317 -6.73 3.04 10.37
CA GLY A 317 -5.43 2.98 9.68
C GLY A 317 -4.20 3.00 10.61
N SER A 318 -4.38 2.79 11.92
CA SER A 318 -3.29 2.65 12.89
C SER A 318 -2.62 1.26 12.88
N GLY A 319 -3.09 0.32 12.05
CA GLY A 319 -2.51 -1.02 11.89
C GLY A 319 -3.06 -2.10 12.84
N LYS A 320 -4.24 -1.89 13.47
CA LYS A 320 -4.77 -2.80 14.50
C LYS A 320 -4.91 -4.23 13.99
N SER A 321 -5.47 -4.40 12.80
CA SER A 321 -5.64 -5.71 12.15
C SER A 321 -4.28 -6.39 11.90
N THR A 322 -3.25 -5.63 11.49
CA THR A 322 -1.89 -6.16 11.31
C THR A 322 -1.35 -6.71 12.62
N THR A 323 -1.46 -5.96 13.72
CA THR A 323 -1.04 -6.43 15.04
C THR A 323 -1.83 -7.67 15.46
N LEU A 324 -3.16 -7.67 15.31
CA LEU A 324 -4.00 -8.83 15.63
C LEU A 324 -3.59 -10.08 14.86
N TYR A 325 -3.47 -9.99 13.54
CA TYR A 325 -3.11 -11.13 12.69
C TYR A 325 -1.70 -11.64 13.00
N SER A 326 -0.75 -10.74 13.24
CA SER A 326 0.62 -11.10 13.63
C SER A 326 0.64 -11.82 14.99
N THR A 327 -0.17 -11.36 15.95
CA THR A 327 -0.32 -11.99 17.26
C THR A 327 -0.96 -13.38 17.16
N LEU A 328 -2.09 -13.50 16.46
CA LEU A 328 -2.79 -14.77 16.29
C LEU A 328 -1.91 -15.80 15.59
N ARG A 329 -1.14 -15.39 14.58
CA ARG A 329 -0.18 -16.25 13.90
C ARG A 329 0.91 -16.74 14.84
N GLN A 330 1.44 -15.88 15.72
CA GLN A 330 2.48 -16.26 16.67
C GLN A 330 2.03 -17.29 17.70
N ILE A 331 0.75 -17.25 18.09
CA ILE A 331 0.16 -18.17 19.08
C ILE A 331 -0.59 -19.35 18.43
N SER A 332 -0.67 -19.37 17.10
CA SER A 332 -1.25 -20.46 16.33
C SER A 332 -0.39 -21.70 16.46
N THR A 333 -0.99 -22.77 16.97
CA THR A 333 -0.38 -24.11 16.99
C THR A 333 -1.46 -25.13 16.67
N PRO A 334 -1.11 -26.35 16.21
CA PRO A 334 -2.08 -27.41 15.95
C PRO A 334 -2.95 -27.81 17.16
N GLU A 335 -2.55 -27.41 18.38
CA GLU A 335 -3.24 -27.71 19.64
C GLU A 335 -4.20 -26.59 20.07
N VAL A 336 -4.23 -25.46 19.36
CA VAL A 336 -5.01 -24.26 19.74
C VAL A 336 -6.06 -23.97 18.68
N ASN A 337 -7.33 -24.00 19.07
CA ASN A 337 -8.46 -23.64 18.22
C ASN A 337 -8.73 -22.13 18.24
N ILE A 338 -8.34 -21.45 17.15
CA ILE A 338 -8.54 -20.01 16.97
C ILE A 338 -9.78 -19.77 16.11
N THR A 339 -10.75 -19.01 16.64
CA THR A 339 -11.95 -18.58 15.90
C THR A 339 -12.04 -17.05 15.85
N THR A 340 -12.28 -16.48 14.66
CA THR A 340 -12.38 -15.03 14.48
C THR A 340 -13.75 -14.61 13.96
N ILE A 341 -14.19 -13.40 14.32
CA ILE A 341 -15.39 -12.74 13.78
C ILE A 341 -14.94 -11.39 13.21
N GLU A 342 -15.16 -11.15 11.92
CA GLU A 342 -14.59 -10.00 11.21
C GLU A 342 -15.62 -9.32 10.29
N ASP A 343 -15.52 -8.00 10.13
CA ASP A 343 -16.40 -7.20 9.26
C ASP A 343 -15.59 -6.29 8.31
N PRO A 344 -15.16 -6.82 7.15
CA PRO A 344 -15.12 -8.22 6.75
C PRO A 344 -13.76 -8.85 7.07
N ILE A 345 -13.60 -10.15 6.76
CA ILE A 345 -12.30 -10.84 6.81
C ILE A 345 -11.28 -10.08 5.94
N GLU A 346 -10.15 -9.68 6.53
CA GLU A 346 -9.10 -8.95 5.84
C GLU A 346 -8.25 -9.85 4.94
N MET A 347 -7.92 -11.07 5.42
CA MET A 347 -7.23 -12.09 4.66
C MET A 347 -7.56 -13.49 5.20
N ILE A 348 -7.73 -14.45 4.29
CA ILE A 348 -7.96 -15.85 4.66
C ILE A 348 -6.63 -16.47 5.10
N HIS A 349 -6.62 -17.12 6.26
CA HIS A 349 -5.49 -17.85 6.80
C HIS A 349 -5.92 -19.24 7.24
N GLU A 350 -5.21 -20.27 6.78
CA GLU A 350 -5.62 -21.66 6.97
C GLU A 350 -5.68 -22.10 8.43
N ASP A 351 -4.82 -21.54 9.29
CA ASP A 351 -4.82 -21.88 10.72
C ASP A 351 -6.00 -21.30 11.50
N PHE A 352 -6.80 -20.40 10.92
CA PHE A 352 -7.86 -19.68 11.63
C PHE A 352 -9.25 -20.12 11.15
N ASN A 353 -10.18 -20.31 12.07
CA ASN A 353 -11.59 -20.46 11.75
C ASN A 353 -12.26 -19.07 11.65
N GLN A 354 -12.24 -18.48 10.46
CA GLN A 354 -12.65 -17.08 10.26
C GLN A 354 -14.10 -16.94 9.81
N ILE A 355 -14.86 -16.11 10.52
CA ILE A 355 -16.29 -15.86 10.24
C ILE A 355 -16.47 -14.40 9.84
N ALA A 356 -17.03 -14.18 8.65
CA ALA A 356 -17.43 -12.84 8.21
C ALA A 356 -18.82 -12.47 8.75
N VAL A 357 -18.97 -11.25 9.26
CA VAL A 357 -20.26 -10.66 9.64
C VAL A 357 -21.15 -10.53 8.40
N GLN A 358 -22.38 -11.03 8.50
CA GLN A 358 -23.37 -11.03 7.43
C GLN A 358 -24.76 -10.66 7.99
N PRO A 359 -25.04 -9.36 8.18
CA PRO A 359 -26.29 -8.90 8.80
C PRO A 359 -27.54 -9.34 8.03
N ALA A 360 -27.45 -9.49 6.70
CA ALA A 360 -28.55 -9.91 5.83
C ALA A 360 -29.11 -11.31 6.18
N VAL A 361 -28.30 -12.17 6.80
CA VAL A 361 -28.70 -13.51 7.25
C VAL A 361 -28.65 -13.64 8.78
N GLY A 362 -28.55 -12.52 9.51
CA GLY A 362 -28.57 -12.50 10.98
C GLY A 362 -27.26 -12.86 11.67
N ILE A 363 -26.16 -13.00 10.93
CA ILE A 363 -24.82 -13.24 11.50
C ILE A 363 -24.22 -11.87 11.85
N THR A 364 -24.24 -11.50 13.13
CA THR A 364 -23.63 -10.27 13.67
C THR A 364 -22.60 -10.63 14.72
N PHE A 365 -21.77 -9.66 15.15
CA PHE A 365 -20.76 -9.88 16.20
C PHE A 365 -21.37 -10.49 17.47
N ALA A 366 -22.52 -9.97 17.93
CA ALA A 366 -23.17 -10.44 19.13
C ALA A 366 -23.85 -11.82 18.96
N THR A 367 -24.58 -12.04 17.85
CA THR A 367 -25.37 -13.26 17.66
C THR A 367 -24.50 -14.50 17.48
N ILE A 368 -23.39 -14.36 16.73
CA ILE A 368 -22.53 -15.50 16.39
C ILE A 368 -21.65 -15.95 17.55
N LEU A 369 -21.29 -15.03 18.46
CA LEU A 369 -20.38 -15.33 19.57
C LEU A 369 -20.94 -16.41 20.51
N ARG A 370 -22.26 -16.45 20.71
CA ARG A 370 -22.92 -17.52 21.48
C ARG A 370 -22.82 -18.89 20.82
N THR A 371 -22.70 -18.95 19.50
CA THR A 371 -22.52 -20.20 18.75
C THR A 371 -21.06 -20.64 18.79
N ILE A 372 -20.13 -19.69 18.67
CA ILE A 372 -18.69 -19.93 18.76
C ILE A 372 -18.31 -20.57 20.10
N LEU A 373 -18.92 -20.16 21.21
CA LEU A 373 -18.68 -20.78 22.52
C LEU A 373 -19.07 -22.27 22.61
N ARG A 374 -19.81 -22.81 21.63
CA ARG A 374 -20.11 -24.24 21.50
C ARG A 374 -19.26 -24.95 20.43
N GLN A 375 -18.25 -24.27 19.88
CA GLN A 375 -17.30 -24.80 18.90
C GLN A 375 -15.95 -25.15 19.53
N ASP A 376 -15.88 -25.18 20.86
CA ASP A 376 -14.66 -25.48 21.63
C ASP A 376 -13.44 -24.60 21.24
N PRO A 377 -13.58 -23.26 21.17
CA PRO A 377 -12.45 -22.40 20.87
C PRO A 377 -11.55 -22.20 22.10
N ASP A 378 -10.25 -22.10 21.89
CA ASP A 378 -9.31 -21.63 22.93
C ASP A 378 -9.17 -20.11 22.89
N ILE A 379 -9.12 -19.57 21.68
CA ILE A 379 -8.89 -18.15 21.40
C ILE A 379 -10.00 -17.61 20.51
N ILE A 380 -10.56 -16.48 20.90
CA ILE A 380 -11.60 -15.78 20.14
C ILE A 380 -11.09 -14.40 19.74
N MET A 381 -11.11 -14.06 18.46
CA MET A 381 -10.88 -12.69 18.00
C MET A 381 -12.19 -12.06 17.53
N ILE A 382 -12.51 -10.90 18.07
CA ILE A 382 -13.66 -10.09 17.69
C ILE A 382 -13.11 -8.86 16.97
N GLY A 383 -13.50 -8.64 15.72
CA GLY A 383 -12.96 -7.58 14.89
C GLY A 383 -13.04 -6.21 15.56
N GLU A 384 -14.15 -5.92 16.24
CA GLU A 384 -14.31 -4.73 17.08
C GLU A 384 -15.49 -4.85 18.06
N MET A 385 -15.39 -4.10 19.17
CA MET A 385 -16.52 -3.88 20.10
C MET A 385 -17.08 -2.48 19.87
N ARG A 386 -18.27 -2.42 19.24
CA ARG A 386 -18.98 -1.15 18.98
C ARG A 386 -20.10 -0.87 19.98
N ASP A 387 -20.68 -1.91 20.57
CA ASP A 387 -21.89 -1.86 21.38
C ASP A 387 -21.76 -2.71 22.67
N LEU A 388 -22.69 -2.48 23.60
CA LEU A 388 -22.75 -3.19 24.89
C LEU A 388 -22.93 -4.69 24.71
N GLU A 389 -23.71 -5.12 23.72
CA GLU A 389 -24.05 -6.52 23.54
C GLU A 389 -22.81 -7.33 23.16
N THR A 390 -22.04 -6.83 22.19
CA THR A 390 -20.77 -7.41 21.75
C THR A 390 -19.76 -7.42 22.89
N ALA A 391 -19.62 -6.29 23.62
CA ALA A 391 -18.72 -6.20 24.76
C ALA A 391 -19.10 -7.16 25.89
N SER A 392 -20.39 -7.28 26.20
CA SER A 392 -20.90 -8.20 27.22
C SER A 392 -20.61 -9.65 26.86
N ASN A 393 -20.83 -10.05 25.60
CA ASN A 393 -20.54 -11.41 25.15
C ASN A 393 -19.03 -11.72 25.17
N ALA A 394 -18.18 -10.75 24.81
CA ALA A 394 -16.72 -10.88 24.92
C ALA A 394 -16.27 -11.11 26.37
N ILE A 395 -16.84 -10.36 27.31
CA ILE A 395 -16.62 -10.50 28.76
C ILE A 395 -17.08 -11.87 29.26
N GLN A 396 -18.24 -12.34 28.82
CA GLN A 396 -18.71 -13.69 29.17
C GLN A 396 -17.74 -14.76 28.67
N ALA A 397 -17.28 -14.67 27.42
CA ALA A 397 -16.29 -15.60 26.87
C ALA A 397 -14.98 -15.61 27.69
N ALA A 398 -14.49 -14.43 28.05
CA ALA A 398 -13.28 -14.30 28.85
C ALA A 398 -13.43 -14.88 30.28
N MET A 399 -14.61 -14.74 30.89
CA MET A 399 -14.90 -15.33 32.20
C MET A 399 -15.07 -16.85 32.15
N THR A 400 -15.48 -17.41 31.01
CA THR A 400 -15.63 -18.85 30.81
C THR A 400 -14.35 -19.55 30.37
N GLY A 401 -13.20 -18.87 30.44
CA GLY A 401 -11.89 -19.49 30.23
C GLY A 401 -11.28 -19.28 28.85
N HIS A 402 -11.80 -18.35 28.03
CA HIS A 402 -11.26 -18.07 26.70
C HIS A 402 -10.30 -16.87 26.73
N LEU A 403 -9.28 -16.90 25.88
CA LEU A 403 -8.48 -15.71 25.57
C LEU A 403 -9.15 -14.93 24.44
N VAL A 404 -9.54 -13.69 24.70
CA VAL A 404 -10.29 -12.86 23.76
C VAL A 404 -9.44 -11.69 23.28
N PHE A 405 -9.32 -11.53 21.97
CA PHE A 405 -8.74 -10.36 21.33
C PHE A 405 -9.85 -9.50 20.74
N SER A 406 -9.79 -8.18 20.92
CA SER A 406 -10.71 -7.29 20.22
C SER A 406 -10.11 -5.92 19.97
N THR A 407 -10.70 -5.18 19.03
CA THR A 407 -10.40 -3.76 18.86
C THR A 407 -11.47 -2.84 19.46
N ILE A 408 -11.04 -1.63 19.80
CA ILE A 408 -11.91 -0.51 20.18
C ILE A 408 -11.34 0.80 19.63
N HIS A 409 -12.19 1.72 19.20
CA HIS A 409 -11.73 2.99 18.61
C HIS A 409 -11.59 4.07 19.68
N THR A 410 -10.44 4.09 20.35
CA THR A 410 -9.99 5.16 21.25
C THR A 410 -8.60 5.66 20.82
N ASN A 411 -8.17 6.80 21.38
CA ASN A 411 -6.93 7.48 20.95
C ASN A 411 -5.68 7.06 21.75
N ASP A 412 -5.89 6.42 22.89
CA ASP A 412 -4.90 6.03 23.90
C ASP A 412 -5.43 4.83 24.72
N ALA A 413 -4.55 4.19 25.49
CA ALA A 413 -4.89 2.98 26.23
C ALA A 413 -5.88 3.23 27.39
N PRO A 414 -5.70 4.23 28.27
CA PRO A 414 -6.61 4.47 29.40
C PRO A 414 -8.04 4.80 28.98
N SER A 415 -8.24 5.60 27.92
CA SER A 415 -9.57 5.95 27.38
C SER A 415 -10.43 4.73 27.04
N THR A 416 -9.80 3.58 26.78
CA THR A 416 -10.51 2.32 26.50
C THR A 416 -11.35 1.87 27.69
N ILE A 417 -10.89 2.10 28.91
CA ILE A 417 -11.64 1.74 30.13
C ILE A 417 -12.89 2.61 30.23
N THR A 418 -12.75 3.93 30.10
CA THR A 418 -13.87 4.88 30.06
C THR A 418 -14.85 4.53 28.95
N ARG A 419 -14.35 4.17 27.76
CA ARG A 419 -15.21 3.77 26.63
C ARG A 419 -16.03 2.52 26.93
N LEU A 420 -15.49 1.54 27.66
CA LEU A 420 -16.25 0.35 28.08
C LEU A 420 -17.35 0.74 29.09
N LEU A 421 -17.06 1.67 30.01
CA LEU A 421 -18.05 2.21 30.94
C LEU A 421 -19.17 2.96 30.20
N ASP A 422 -18.82 3.79 29.20
CA ASP A 422 -19.78 4.52 28.36
C ASP A 422 -20.69 3.59 27.55
N LEU A 423 -20.16 2.44 27.12
CA LEU A 423 -20.98 1.39 26.49
C LEU A 423 -21.98 0.77 27.49
N GLY A 424 -21.77 0.94 28.79
CA GLY A 424 -22.61 0.40 29.86
C GLY A 424 -22.05 -0.89 30.48
N VAL A 425 -20.78 -1.21 30.26
CA VAL A 425 -20.14 -2.38 30.89
C VAL A 425 -19.95 -2.12 32.39
N PRO A 426 -20.47 -2.99 33.28
CA PRO A 426 -20.25 -2.85 34.72
C PRO A 426 -18.76 -2.85 35.11
N PRO A 427 -18.30 -1.92 35.98
CA PRO A 427 -16.89 -1.81 36.36
C PRO A 427 -16.26 -3.11 36.87
N PHE A 428 -16.98 -3.89 37.68
CA PHE A 428 -16.47 -5.15 38.24
C PHE A 428 -16.16 -6.21 37.17
N LEU A 429 -16.85 -6.16 36.03
CA LEU A 429 -16.57 -7.05 34.90
C LEU A 429 -15.31 -6.62 34.16
N ILE A 430 -15.08 -5.31 34.01
CA ILE A 430 -13.84 -4.78 33.45
C ILE A 430 -12.65 -5.17 34.34
N GLN A 431 -12.78 -4.98 35.65
CA GLN A 431 -11.76 -5.31 36.65
C GLN A 431 -11.27 -6.77 36.58
N THR A 432 -12.18 -7.70 36.28
CA THR A 432 -11.93 -9.14 36.33
C THR A 432 -11.52 -9.75 35.00
N THR A 433 -11.86 -9.11 33.87
CA THR A 433 -11.66 -9.70 32.54
C THR A 433 -10.51 -9.10 31.74
N ILE A 434 -10.21 -7.81 31.88
CA ILE A 434 -9.14 -7.18 31.09
C ILE A 434 -7.76 -7.65 31.57
N ILE A 435 -6.91 -8.08 30.63
CA ILE A 435 -5.50 -8.41 30.86
C ILE A 435 -4.63 -7.16 30.65
N GLY A 436 -4.86 -6.48 29.53
CA GLY A 436 -4.08 -5.33 29.12
C GLY A 436 -4.62 -4.70 27.85
N ILE A 437 -4.22 -3.45 27.63
CA ILE A 437 -4.67 -2.63 26.51
C ILE A 437 -3.43 -2.16 25.74
N LEU A 438 -3.49 -2.26 24.42
CA LEU A 438 -2.45 -1.81 23.50
C LEU A 438 -3.02 -0.66 22.67
N ALA A 439 -2.53 0.57 22.88
CA ALA A 439 -2.80 1.65 21.93
C ALA A 439 -1.70 1.70 20.88
N GLN A 440 -2.07 1.97 19.63
CA GLN A 440 -1.11 2.05 18.55
C GLN A 440 -1.38 3.17 17.55
N ARG A 441 -0.30 3.67 16.95
CA ARG A 441 -0.31 4.59 15.81
C ARG A 441 0.78 4.19 14.83
N LEU A 442 0.56 4.47 13.54
CA LEU A 442 1.59 4.30 12.53
C LEU A 442 2.32 5.63 12.28
N VAL A 443 3.64 5.59 12.39
CA VAL A 443 4.53 6.69 12.02
C VAL A 443 5.33 6.31 10.78
N ARG A 444 5.72 7.31 10.00
CA ARG A 444 6.54 7.11 8.80
C ARG A 444 8.00 6.90 9.19
N LYS A 445 8.65 5.87 8.66
CA LYS A 445 10.08 5.61 8.89
C LYS A 445 10.92 6.57 8.03
N ILE A 446 11.97 7.16 8.61
CA ILE A 446 12.91 8.00 7.87
C ILE A 446 13.57 7.15 6.78
N CYS A 447 13.61 7.65 5.55
CA CYS A 447 14.24 6.94 4.45
C CYS A 447 15.74 6.77 4.71
N SER A 448 16.19 5.50 4.80
CA SER A 448 17.59 5.16 5.06
C SER A 448 18.57 5.74 4.04
N SER A 449 18.12 5.94 2.79
CA SER A 449 18.96 6.46 1.70
C SER A 449 19.18 7.97 1.72
N CYS A 450 18.35 8.73 2.46
CA CYS A 450 18.45 10.20 2.53
C CYS A 450 18.35 10.75 3.96
N LYS A 451 18.62 9.87 4.94
CA LYS A 451 18.68 10.22 6.35
C LYS A 451 19.87 11.15 6.57
N GLU A 452 19.61 12.30 7.15
CA GLU A 452 20.63 13.25 7.60
C GLU A 452 20.46 13.55 9.09
N SER A 453 21.58 13.72 9.79
CA SER A 453 21.59 14.14 11.19
C SER A 453 21.51 15.64 11.30
N PHE A 454 20.79 16.13 12.31
CA PHE A 454 20.84 17.53 12.73
C PHE A 454 20.88 17.58 14.26
N GLU A 455 21.40 18.68 14.80
CA GLU A 455 21.44 18.89 16.24
C GLU A 455 20.28 19.81 16.65
N MET A 456 19.67 19.51 17.80
CA MET A 456 18.66 20.35 18.44
C MET A 456 18.96 20.38 19.94
N ASP A 457 18.68 21.51 20.59
CA ASP A 457 18.88 21.63 22.03
C ASP A 457 17.82 20.83 22.81
N SER A 458 18.21 20.20 23.92
CA SER A 458 17.28 19.49 24.81
C SER A 458 16.15 20.38 25.33
N ASP A 459 16.45 21.65 25.59
CA ASP A 459 15.46 22.61 26.10
C ASP A 459 14.44 22.99 25.00
N GLU A 460 14.90 23.06 23.75
CA GLU A 460 14.04 23.29 22.59
C GLU A 460 13.09 22.10 22.36
N LEU A 461 13.61 20.86 22.46
CA LEU A 461 12.79 19.65 22.39
C LEU A 461 11.73 19.58 23.50
N LYS A 462 12.12 19.92 24.73
CA LYS A 462 11.20 19.94 25.86
C LYS A 462 10.11 20.99 25.68
N THR A 463 10.48 22.19 25.23
CA THR A 463 9.54 23.30 25.05
C THR A 463 8.56 23.07 23.89
N ILE A 464 9.05 22.57 22.75
CA ILE A 464 8.23 22.41 21.54
C ILE A 464 7.45 21.09 21.54
N MET A 465 8.07 20.00 21.97
CA MET A 465 7.50 18.65 21.84
C MET A 465 7.04 18.05 23.16
N ASN A 466 7.24 18.74 24.29
CA ASN A 466 6.97 18.21 25.64
C ASN A 466 7.70 16.89 25.93
N ILE A 467 8.89 16.70 25.33
CA ILE A 467 9.72 15.51 25.52
C ILE A 467 10.87 15.88 26.46
N SER A 468 10.84 15.34 27.68
CA SER A 468 11.94 15.50 28.63
C SER A 468 12.94 14.36 28.46
N LEU A 469 14.15 14.68 28.04
CA LEU A 469 15.25 13.73 27.89
C LEU A 469 16.15 13.76 29.13
N LYS A 470 16.73 12.61 29.48
CA LYS A 470 17.71 12.52 30.59
C LYS A 470 19.05 13.21 30.27
N LYS A 471 19.27 13.56 29.01
CA LYS A 471 20.53 14.13 28.52
C LYS A 471 20.31 15.61 28.22
N GLU A 472 21.10 16.46 28.88
CA GLU A 472 21.11 17.90 28.68
C GLU A 472 22.03 18.28 27.50
N GLY A 473 21.73 19.41 26.85
CA GLY A 473 22.50 19.98 25.76
C GLY A 473 22.07 19.51 24.37
N LYS A 474 22.99 19.57 23.41
CA LYS A 474 22.68 19.23 22.01
C LYS A 474 22.45 17.74 21.81
N ILE A 475 21.30 17.41 21.22
CA ILE A 475 20.90 16.06 20.87
C ILE A 475 20.92 15.90 19.36
N THR A 476 21.52 14.80 18.91
CA THR A 476 21.53 14.41 17.50
C THR A 476 20.20 13.74 17.14
N LEU A 477 19.43 14.41 16.29
CA LEU A 477 18.21 13.91 15.69
C LEU A 477 18.43 13.60 14.21
N PHE A 478 17.45 12.95 13.59
CA PHE A 478 17.52 12.60 12.17
C PHE A 478 16.28 13.07 11.43
N ARG A 479 16.46 13.48 10.18
CA ARG A 479 15.38 13.79 9.25
C ARG A 479 15.69 13.24 7.86
N GLY A 480 14.67 13.10 7.03
CA GLY A 480 14.87 12.72 5.64
C GLY A 480 14.87 13.97 4.75
N LYS A 481 15.96 14.22 4.03
CA LYS A 481 16.04 15.37 3.08
C LYS A 481 15.22 15.19 1.80
N GLY A 482 14.77 13.96 1.53
CA GLY A 482 14.12 13.58 0.28
C GLY A 482 15.12 13.08 -0.76
N CYS A 483 14.78 11.96 -1.40
CA CYS A 483 15.50 11.39 -2.54
C CYS A 483 14.53 10.64 -3.45
N THR A 484 15.00 10.11 -4.57
CA THR A 484 14.20 9.32 -5.50
C THR A 484 13.61 8.07 -4.85
N LYS A 485 14.36 7.38 -3.97
CA LYS A 485 13.88 6.16 -3.27
C LYS A 485 12.69 6.41 -2.34
N CYS A 486 12.53 7.63 -1.82
CA CYS A 486 11.37 8.06 -1.03
C CYS A 486 10.49 9.08 -1.75
N ARG A 487 10.73 9.31 -3.04
CA ARG A 487 9.97 10.23 -3.92
C ARG A 487 9.90 11.64 -3.36
N GLY A 488 11.01 12.11 -2.80
CA GLY A 488 11.15 13.44 -2.21
C GLY A 488 10.44 13.64 -0.86
N THR A 489 9.77 12.63 -0.31
CA THR A 489 9.05 12.79 0.98
C THR A 489 9.97 12.81 2.19
N GLY A 490 11.17 12.22 2.07
CA GLY A 490 12.06 11.96 3.21
C GLY A 490 11.74 10.67 3.97
N TYR A 491 10.63 9.97 3.65
CA TYR A 491 10.15 8.81 4.38
C TYR A 491 9.92 7.60 3.48
N ARG A 492 10.15 6.39 4.00
CA ARG A 492 9.87 5.14 3.27
C ARG A 492 9.47 4.05 4.24
N GLY A 493 8.26 3.53 4.08
CA GLY A 493 7.66 2.57 5.00
C GLY A 493 7.11 3.22 6.27
N ARG A 494 6.47 2.38 7.10
CA ARG A 494 5.86 2.77 8.36
C ARG A 494 6.37 1.88 9.51
N ALA A 495 6.31 2.40 10.73
CA ALA A 495 6.51 1.67 11.98
C ALA A 495 5.27 1.91 12.84
N ALA A 496 4.88 0.93 13.65
CA ALA A 496 3.98 1.22 14.74
C ALA A 496 4.76 1.81 15.92
N ILE A 497 4.11 2.73 16.62
CA ILE A 497 4.46 3.10 17.99
C ILE A 497 3.35 2.60 18.89
N PHE A 498 3.73 2.11 20.06
CA PHE A 498 2.83 1.41 20.97
C PHE A 498 2.81 2.10 22.34
N GLU A 499 1.64 2.06 22.96
CA GLU A 499 1.43 2.30 24.38
C GLU A 499 0.85 0.99 24.94
N VAL A 500 1.66 0.27 25.73
CA VAL A 500 1.25 -1.00 26.34
C VAL A 500 0.86 -0.75 27.78
N LEU A 501 -0.41 -0.97 28.11
CA LEU A 501 -0.97 -0.78 29.44
C LEU A 501 -1.35 -2.12 30.07
N PRO A 502 -0.49 -2.72 30.90
CA PRO A 502 -0.86 -3.85 31.76
C PRO A 502 -1.97 -3.44 32.73
N TYR A 503 -3.05 -4.21 32.80
CA TYR A 503 -4.17 -3.89 33.68
C TYR A 503 -3.94 -4.43 35.10
N THR A 504 -3.08 -3.71 35.82
CA THR A 504 -2.60 -4.06 37.17
C THR A 504 -3.67 -3.91 38.24
N ASP A 505 -3.45 -4.51 39.43
CA ASP A 505 -4.37 -4.38 40.56
C ASP A 505 -4.56 -2.94 41.05
N SER A 506 -3.56 -2.07 40.84
CA SER A 506 -3.69 -0.64 41.11
C SER A 506 -4.71 0.02 40.18
N LEU A 507 -4.69 -0.32 38.88
CA LEU A 507 -5.67 0.19 37.90
C LEU A 507 -7.07 -0.38 38.15
N LYS A 508 -7.17 -1.65 38.55
CA LYS A 508 -8.46 -2.26 38.92
C LYS A 508 -9.16 -1.48 40.03
N LYS A 509 -8.42 -1.08 41.08
CA LYS A 509 -8.95 -0.26 42.19
C LYS A 509 -9.44 1.12 41.75
N LEU A 510 -8.84 1.68 40.71
CA LEU A 510 -9.25 2.96 40.14
C LEU A 510 -10.46 2.86 39.21
N THR A 511 -10.85 1.64 38.80
CA THR A 511 -11.98 1.42 37.87
C THR A 511 -13.29 1.25 38.63
N ASN A 512 -14.14 2.26 38.62
CA ASN A 512 -15.46 2.35 39.24
C ASN A 512 -16.43 3.05 38.27
N ALA A 513 -17.67 3.30 38.68
CA ALA A 513 -18.70 3.85 37.80
C ALA A 513 -18.47 5.32 37.40
N GLU A 514 -17.64 6.05 38.16
CA GLU A 514 -17.32 7.48 37.95
C GLU A 514 -15.89 7.67 37.42
N THR A 515 -15.24 6.59 37.00
CA THR A 515 -13.85 6.63 36.54
C THR A 515 -13.69 7.45 35.27
N ASP A 516 -12.92 8.52 35.39
CA ASP A 516 -12.34 9.26 34.27
C ASP A 516 -10.81 9.21 34.40
N LEU A 517 -10.14 8.49 33.48
CA LEU A 517 -8.70 8.24 33.53
C LEU A 517 -7.88 9.20 32.65
N VAL A 518 -8.52 10.21 32.05
CA VAL A 518 -7.91 11.11 31.05
C VAL A 518 -8.03 12.57 31.45
#